data_AF-A0AAW0SCD4-F1
#
_entry.id   AF-A0AAW0SCD4-F1
#
_cell.length_a   1.000
_cell.length_b   1.000
_cell.length_c   1.000
_cell.angle_alpha   90.00
_cell.angle_beta   90.00
_cell.angle_gamma   90.00
#
_symmetry.space_group_name_H-M   'P 1'
#
loop_
_entity.id
_entity.type
_entity.pdbx_description
1 polymer ?
#
loop_
_entity_poly.entity_id
_entity_poly.type
_entity_poly.pdbx_seq_one_letter_code
_entity_poly.pdbx_strand_id
1 'polypeptide(L)'
;GAKWESFTAWHCERGAEAVSGTKLQFHNFVMLDNQQAGMEMVSVKGGFGQDDSPGIFNSLVVCHSALNSSACTSGTSGIVAPKTQIFSISNVTFVNFDEGGSAALSGCSQCRNYQGGYRAQVKGLAFENSPNKIRFQWEHETIWIDADGSLTGEPEANVVPTMGILPTDSCTQEAAFSVTKNVPGSVCRGAMKFLRVAVTNPSPSSLLGKDLVVSNDFGATHIPYLMLHWWCWLDGACLHWCHL
;
A
#
# COMPACT_ATOMS: atom_id res chain seq x y z
N GLY A 1 -22.34 1.39 0.77
CA GLY A 1 -21.52 0.67 -0.23
C GLY A 1 -22.00 1.06 -1.60
N ALA A 2 -21.07 1.23 -2.53
CA ALA A 2 -21.37 1.50 -3.92
C ALA A 2 -20.41 0.68 -4.79
N LYS A 3 -20.93 0.16 -5.89
CA LYS A 3 -20.22 -0.70 -6.83
C LYS A 3 -20.29 -0.06 -8.20
N TRP A 4 -19.13 0.19 -8.80
CA TRP A 4 -19.01 0.65 -10.18
C TRP A 4 -18.46 -0.48 -11.03
N GLU A 5 -18.97 -0.58 -12.24
CA GLU A 5 -18.73 -1.68 -13.16
C GLU A 5 -18.31 -1.15 -14.52
N SER A 6 -17.39 -1.84 -15.21
CA SER A 6 -17.11 -1.65 -16.63
C SER A 6 -16.75 -0.21 -17.02
N PHE A 7 -15.69 0.32 -16.40
CA PHE A 7 -15.17 1.66 -16.69
C PHE A 7 -13.79 1.58 -17.35
N THR A 8 -13.52 2.46 -18.30
CA THR A 8 -12.20 2.58 -18.94
C THR A 8 -11.70 4.01 -18.81
N ALA A 9 -10.46 4.17 -18.34
CA ALA A 9 -9.74 5.44 -18.38
C ALA A 9 -8.40 5.25 -19.07
N TRP A 10 -8.06 6.22 -19.91
CA TRP A 10 -6.83 6.24 -20.69
C TRP A 10 -6.20 7.62 -20.63
N HIS A 11 -4.89 7.65 -20.41
CA HIS A 11 -4.08 8.88 -20.46
C HIS A 11 -4.57 10.00 -19.53
N CYS A 12 -5.01 9.62 -18.32
CA CYS A 12 -5.39 10.55 -17.27
C CYS A 12 -4.22 10.74 -16.28
N GLU A 13 -4.29 11.78 -15.45
CA GLU A 13 -3.39 11.89 -14.30
C GLU A 13 -3.60 10.71 -13.34
N ARG A 14 -4.87 10.44 -13.01
CA ARG A 14 -5.35 9.26 -12.29
C ARG A 14 -6.53 8.68 -13.03
N GLY A 15 -6.56 7.37 -13.26
CA GLY A 15 -7.64 6.73 -14.01
C GLY A 15 -8.98 6.73 -13.27
N ALA A 16 -9.00 6.24 -12.03
CA ALA A 16 -10.13 6.40 -11.12
C ALA A 16 -9.66 6.61 -9.67
N GLU A 17 -10.26 7.59 -8.98
CA GLU A 17 -9.91 7.94 -7.61
C GLU A 17 -11.16 7.94 -6.71
N ALA A 18 -11.06 7.33 -5.53
CA ALA A 18 -12.04 7.43 -4.46
C ALA A 18 -11.44 8.11 -3.23
N VAL A 19 -11.79 9.37 -3.00
CA VAL A 19 -11.22 10.18 -1.90
C VAL A 19 -11.76 9.75 -0.53
N SER A 20 -13.07 9.50 -0.43
CA SER A 20 -13.70 9.09 0.82
C SER A 20 -14.94 8.24 0.57
N GLY A 21 -15.14 7.19 1.37
CA GLY A 21 -16.40 6.45 1.35
C GLY A 21 -16.41 5.17 2.18
N THR A 22 -17.48 4.41 2.05
CA THR A 22 -17.67 3.13 2.74
C THR A 22 -18.05 2.04 1.76
N LYS A 23 -17.36 0.89 1.83
CA LYS A 23 -17.61 -0.28 0.96
C LYS A 23 -17.68 0.12 -0.53
N LEU A 24 -16.72 0.93 -1.00
CA LEU A 24 -16.61 1.36 -2.40
C LEU A 24 -15.88 0.28 -3.20
N GLN A 25 -16.44 -0.14 -4.33
CA GLN A 25 -15.86 -1.20 -5.14
C GLN A 25 -15.78 -0.82 -6.62
N PHE A 26 -14.62 -1.07 -7.23
CA PHE A 26 -14.41 -0.95 -8.67
C PHE A 26 -14.28 -2.35 -9.28
N HIS A 27 -15.14 -2.67 -10.24
CA HIS A 27 -15.19 -3.99 -10.89
C HIS A 27 -15.06 -3.85 -12.40
N ASN A 28 -14.26 -4.72 -13.02
CA ASN A 28 -14.09 -4.77 -14.47
C ASN A 28 -13.58 -3.43 -15.05
N PHE A 29 -12.64 -2.79 -14.35
CA PHE A 29 -12.05 -1.53 -14.80
C PHE A 29 -10.85 -1.79 -15.70
N VAL A 30 -10.68 -0.94 -16.72
CA VAL A 30 -9.51 -0.96 -17.60
C VAL A 30 -8.80 0.38 -17.49
N MET A 31 -7.56 0.36 -17.03
CA MET A 31 -6.74 1.55 -16.78
C MET A 31 -5.51 1.50 -17.66
N LEU A 32 -5.38 2.45 -18.57
CA LEU A 32 -4.30 2.46 -19.56
C LEU A 32 -3.51 3.76 -19.46
N ASP A 33 -2.19 3.66 -19.40
CA ASP A 33 -1.27 4.78 -19.67
C ASP A 33 -1.51 6.02 -18.78
N ASN A 34 -1.89 5.81 -17.51
CA ASN A 34 -2.17 6.88 -16.56
C ASN A 34 -0.89 7.33 -15.84
N GLN A 35 -0.74 8.63 -15.61
CA GLN A 35 0.54 9.22 -15.18
C GLN A 35 0.92 8.89 -13.73
N GLN A 36 0.00 9.08 -12.77
CA GLN A 36 0.28 8.90 -11.34
C GLN A 36 -0.31 7.60 -10.80
N ALA A 37 -1.58 7.32 -11.12
CA ALA A 37 -2.25 6.10 -10.69
C ALA A 37 -3.21 5.54 -11.75
N GLY A 38 -3.25 4.23 -11.92
CA GLY A 38 -4.38 3.58 -12.61
C GLY A 38 -5.65 3.73 -11.78
N MET A 39 -5.63 3.20 -10.55
CA MET A 39 -6.70 3.38 -9.57
C MET A 39 -6.13 3.77 -8.21
N GLU A 40 -6.83 4.66 -7.51
CA GLU A 40 -6.43 5.13 -6.18
C GLU A 40 -7.64 5.14 -5.25
N MET A 41 -7.49 4.56 -4.07
CA MET A 41 -8.44 4.75 -2.97
C MET A 41 -7.72 5.46 -1.84
N VAL A 42 -8.24 6.58 -1.37
CA VAL A 42 -7.60 7.41 -0.34
C VAL A 42 -8.07 6.97 1.04
N SER A 43 -9.36 7.13 1.34
CA SER A 43 -9.93 6.80 2.66
C SER A 43 -11.22 6.00 2.52
N VAL A 44 -11.15 4.69 2.76
CA VAL A 44 -12.31 3.81 2.64
C VAL A 44 -12.50 2.94 3.87
N LYS A 45 -13.74 2.73 4.29
CA LYS A 45 -14.05 1.90 5.47
C LYS A 45 -14.86 0.67 5.08
N GLY A 46 -14.54 -0.47 5.68
CA GLY A 46 -15.29 -1.72 5.57
C GLY A 46 -14.59 -2.88 6.26
N GLY A 47 -15.01 -4.12 5.94
CA GLY A 47 -14.41 -5.37 6.43
C GLY A 47 -13.69 -6.14 5.32
N PHE A 48 -13.21 -7.35 5.63
CA PHE A 48 -12.76 -8.31 4.61
C PHE A 48 -13.97 -9.14 4.12
N GLY A 49 -13.99 -9.50 2.83
CA GLY A 49 -15.07 -10.29 2.22
C GLY A 49 -15.69 -9.62 0.98
N GLN A 50 -16.11 -10.43 -0.01
CA GLN A 50 -16.59 -9.95 -1.32
C GLN A 50 -17.79 -9.00 -1.24
N ASP A 51 -18.68 -9.19 -0.27
CA ASP A 51 -19.93 -8.43 -0.20
C ASP A 51 -19.79 -7.07 0.51
N ASP A 52 -18.72 -6.89 1.30
CA ASP A 52 -18.63 -5.79 2.26
C ASP A 52 -17.25 -5.09 2.33
N SER A 53 -16.27 -5.54 1.55
CA SER A 53 -14.94 -4.93 1.51
C SER A 53 -14.84 -3.82 0.48
N PRO A 54 -14.26 -2.65 0.81
CA PRO A 54 -13.81 -1.74 -0.23
C PRO A 54 -12.70 -2.41 -1.04
N GLY A 55 -12.71 -2.26 -2.36
CA GLY A 55 -11.78 -3.02 -3.18
C GLY A 55 -11.82 -2.76 -4.68
N ILE A 56 -10.88 -3.40 -5.36
CA ILE A 56 -10.74 -3.41 -6.83
C ILE A 56 -10.75 -4.86 -7.29
N PHE A 57 -11.57 -5.17 -8.29
CA PHE A 57 -11.88 -6.54 -8.69
C PHE A 57 -11.91 -6.70 -10.21
N ASN A 58 -11.36 -7.81 -10.72
CA ASN A 58 -11.49 -8.25 -12.12
C ASN A 58 -11.02 -7.19 -13.14
N SER A 59 -9.93 -6.48 -12.85
CA SER A 59 -9.51 -5.30 -13.60
C SER A 59 -8.19 -5.51 -14.35
N LEU A 60 -7.97 -4.71 -15.39
CA LEU A 60 -6.72 -4.64 -16.13
C LEU A 60 -6.07 -3.27 -15.90
N VAL A 61 -4.79 -3.27 -15.53
CA VAL A 61 -4.00 -2.04 -15.35
C VAL A 61 -2.72 -2.13 -16.16
N VAL A 62 -2.58 -1.22 -17.12
CA VAL A 62 -1.45 -1.14 -18.04
C VAL A 62 -0.68 0.15 -17.75
N CYS A 63 0.61 0.04 -17.37
CA CYS A 63 1.41 1.21 -17.05
C CYS A 63 1.79 2.00 -18.30
N HIS A 64 2.27 1.31 -19.33
CA HIS A 64 2.48 1.85 -20.67
C HIS A 64 2.08 0.85 -21.75
N SER A 65 1.65 1.38 -22.89
CA SER A 65 1.24 0.63 -24.06
C SER A 65 1.98 1.12 -25.30
N ALA A 66 1.86 0.39 -26.41
CA ALA A 66 2.41 0.84 -27.69
C ALA A 66 1.81 2.17 -28.19
N LEU A 67 0.65 2.59 -27.65
CA LEU A 67 0.02 3.87 -27.96
C LEU A 67 0.67 5.03 -27.20
N ASN A 68 1.25 4.74 -26.04
CA ASN A 68 1.97 5.72 -25.23
C ASN A 68 3.03 5.04 -24.35
N SER A 69 4.21 4.80 -24.93
CA SER A 69 5.34 4.18 -24.24
C SER A 69 5.97 5.08 -23.16
N SER A 70 5.58 6.36 -23.11
CA SER A 70 6.12 7.34 -22.15
C SER A 70 5.22 7.61 -20.94
N ALA A 71 4.05 6.98 -20.86
CA ALA A 71 3.10 7.20 -19.78
C ALA A 71 3.60 6.69 -18.42
N CYS A 72 4.27 5.54 -18.42
CA CYS A 72 4.84 4.93 -17.22
C CYS A 72 6.13 5.65 -16.86
N THR A 73 6.15 6.30 -15.70
CA THR A 73 7.31 7.07 -15.24
C THR A 73 7.69 6.69 -13.81
N SER A 74 8.85 7.16 -13.35
CA SER A 74 9.20 7.04 -11.94
C SER A 74 8.14 7.72 -11.08
N GLY A 75 7.56 6.98 -10.14
CA GLY A 75 6.43 7.47 -9.33
C GLY A 75 5.07 6.90 -9.73
N THR A 76 4.89 6.43 -10.96
CA THR A 76 3.62 5.84 -11.42
C THR A 76 3.27 4.59 -10.60
N SER A 77 2.00 4.45 -10.22
CA SER A 77 1.45 3.27 -9.55
C SER A 77 0.29 2.67 -10.33
N GLY A 78 0.17 1.34 -10.37
CA GLY A 78 -1.02 0.72 -10.94
C GLY A 78 -2.23 0.93 -10.04
N ILE A 79 -2.13 0.43 -8.81
CA ILE A 79 -3.10 0.66 -7.74
C ILE A 79 -2.42 1.26 -6.51
N VAL A 80 -2.99 2.34 -5.98
CA VAL A 80 -2.59 2.93 -4.69
C VAL A 80 -3.61 2.53 -3.62
N ALA A 81 -3.17 1.74 -2.63
CA ALA A 81 -4.00 1.31 -1.51
C ALA A 81 -4.25 2.44 -0.50
N PRO A 82 -5.37 2.41 0.24
CA PRO A 82 -5.80 3.52 1.07
C PRO A 82 -5.01 3.68 2.35
N LYS A 83 -5.13 4.87 2.94
CA LYS A 83 -4.67 5.19 4.30
C LYS A 83 -5.69 4.79 5.38
N THR A 84 -6.38 3.68 5.15
CA THR A 84 -7.36 3.09 6.07
C THR A 84 -7.13 1.59 6.23
N GLN A 85 -7.71 1.02 7.27
CA GLN A 85 -7.62 -0.43 7.50
C GLN A 85 -8.52 -1.16 6.50
N ILE A 86 -7.99 -2.27 5.98
CA ILE A 86 -8.74 -3.29 5.23
C ILE A 86 -9.18 -2.82 3.84
N PHE A 87 -8.48 -3.33 2.83
CA PHE A 87 -8.76 -3.10 1.40
C PHE A 87 -8.50 -4.39 0.63
N SER A 88 -9.32 -4.71 -0.37
CA SER A 88 -9.18 -5.94 -1.17
C SER A 88 -8.82 -5.63 -2.63
N ILE A 89 -7.83 -6.33 -3.17
CA ILE A 89 -7.51 -6.33 -4.60
C ILE A 89 -7.58 -7.76 -5.09
N SER A 90 -8.45 -8.05 -6.06
CA SER A 90 -8.68 -9.43 -6.51
C SER A 90 -8.77 -9.52 -8.01
N ASN A 91 -8.14 -10.55 -8.60
CA ASN A 91 -8.26 -10.84 -10.03
C ASN A 91 -7.83 -9.62 -10.88
N VAL A 92 -6.69 -9.02 -10.57
CA VAL A 92 -6.18 -7.85 -11.30
C VAL A 92 -4.93 -8.23 -12.07
N THR A 93 -4.92 -7.93 -13.36
CA THR A 93 -3.74 -8.09 -14.22
C THR A 93 -3.00 -6.76 -14.33
N PHE A 94 -1.70 -6.78 -14.06
CA PHE A 94 -0.79 -5.66 -14.21
C PHE A 94 0.13 -5.91 -15.41
N VAL A 95 0.24 -4.92 -16.29
CA VAL A 95 1.02 -5.01 -17.52
C VAL A 95 2.02 -3.87 -17.61
N ASN A 96 3.26 -4.19 -17.98
CA ASN A 96 4.33 -3.24 -18.30
C ASN A 96 4.75 -2.31 -17.15
N PHE A 97 4.81 -2.82 -15.91
CA PHE A 97 5.45 -2.12 -14.78
C PHE A 97 6.94 -2.45 -14.71
N ASP A 98 7.68 -2.13 -15.77
CA ASP A 98 9.11 -2.39 -15.97
C ASP A 98 9.96 -1.10 -15.95
N GLU A 99 9.34 0.06 -16.08
CA GLU A 99 10.03 1.36 -16.02
C GLU A 99 10.55 1.70 -14.62
N GLY A 100 11.72 2.35 -14.57
CA GLY A 100 12.41 2.65 -13.32
C GLY A 100 11.57 3.49 -12.36
N GLY A 101 11.22 2.92 -11.20
CA GLY A 101 10.46 3.61 -10.15
C GLY A 101 8.93 3.53 -10.29
N SER A 102 8.41 2.95 -11.38
CA SER A 102 7.01 2.54 -11.48
C SER A 102 6.73 1.32 -10.60
N ALA A 103 5.48 1.10 -10.19
CA ALA A 103 5.10 -0.13 -9.49
C ALA A 103 3.64 -0.51 -9.73
N ALA A 104 3.37 -1.81 -9.83
CA ALA A 104 1.99 -2.31 -9.94
C ALA A 104 1.13 -1.92 -8.72
N LEU A 105 1.71 -2.01 -7.52
CA LEU A 105 1.08 -1.72 -6.25
C LEU A 105 1.91 -0.71 -5.44
N SER A 106 1.22 0.24 -4.81
CA SER A 106 1.80 1.09 -3.78
C SER A 106 0.78 1.33 -2.66
N GLY A 107 1.29 1.73 -1.49
CA GLY A 107 0.50 1.90 -0.29
C GLY A 107 0.22 3.35 0.06
N CYS A 108 -0.60 3.53 1.10
CA CYS A 108 -0.73 4.81 1.81
C CYS A 108 -1.06 6.01 0.90
N SER A 109 -2.15 5.89 0.14
CA SER A 109 -2.65 6.97 -0.71
C SER A 109 -2.79 8.30 0.05
N GLN A 110 -2.18 9.33 -0.52
CA GLN A 110 -2.14 10.69 0.02
C GLN A 110 -1.80 10.73 1.52
N CYS A 111 -0.87 9.88 1.95
CA CYS A 111 -0.36 9.85 3.32
C CYS A 111 0.59 11.01 3.58
N ARG A 112 0.64 11.42 4.85
CA ARG A 112 1.76 12.23 5.35
C ARG A 112 2.97 11.32 5.56
N ASN A 113 4.17 11.89 5.53
CA ASN A 113 5.41 11.16 5.79
C ASN A 113 5.31 10.33 7.08
N TYR A 114 5.75 9.07 7.00
CA TYR A 114 5.73 8.07 8.06
C TYR A 114 4.35 7.67 8.59
N GLN A 115 3.25 8.04 7.92
CA GLN A 115 1.92 7.49 8.22
C GLN A 115 1.84 6.04 7.71
N GLY A 116 1.16 5.13 8.42
CA GLY A 116 1.09 3.75 7.92
C GLY A 116 0.45 2.73 8.85
N GLY A 117 0.89 1.49 8.69
CA GLY A 117 0.38 0.29 9.34
C GLY A 117 -0.97 -0.15 8.77
N TYR A 118 -1.26 0.19 7.51
CA TYR A 118 -2.52 -0.20 6.86
C TYR A 118 -2.36 -1.56 6.18
N ARG A 119 -3.48 -2.28 6.06
CA ARG A 119 -3.50 -3.63 5.52
C ARG A 119 -4.31 -3.68 4.24
N ALA A 120 -3.73 -4.25 3.20
CA ALA A 120 -4.41 -4.59 1.96
C ALA A 120 -4.25 -6.10 1.71
N GLN A 121 -5.35 -6.78 1.39
CA GLN A 121 -5.32 -8.18 0.98
C GLN A 121 -5.37 -8.26 -0.53
N VAL A 122 -4.54 -9.15 -1.09
CA VAL A 122 -4.47 -9.40 -2.52
C VAL A 122 -4.73 -10.88 -2.82
N LYS A 123 -5.34 -11.15 -3.98
CA LYS A 123 -5.48 -12.51 -4.54
C LYS A 123 -5.70 -12.48 -6.04
N GLY A 124 -5.41 -13.58 -6.74
CA GLY A 124 -5.61 -13.72 -8.17
C GLY A 124 -4.88 -12.65 -9.00
N LEU A 125 -3.73 -12.15 -8.54
CA LEU A 125 -2.96 -11.18 -9.30
C LEU A 125 -2.21 -11.84 -10.46
N ALA A 126 -2.13 -11.14 -11.58
CA ALA A 126 -1.28 -11.53 -12.71
C ALA A 126 -0.34 -10.38 -13.08
N PHE A 127 0.88 -10.72 -13.48
CA PHE A 127 1.93 -9.74 -13.80
C PHE A 127 2.56 -10.09 -15.16
N GLU A 128 2.29 -9.26 -16.16
CA GLU A 128 2.87 -9.39 -17.50
C GLU A 128 3.90 -8.28 -17.68
N ASN A 129 5.15 -8.65 -17.96
CA ASN A 129 6.26 -7.69 -18.07
C ASN A 129 6.28 -6.65 -16.93
N SER A 130 6.07 -7.10 -15.69
CA SER A 130 5.87 -6.23 -14.54
C SER A 130 6.78 -6.65 -13.38
N PRO A 131 8.12 -6.49 -13.51
CA PRO A 131 9.06 -6.83 -12.45
C PRO A 131 8.90 -5.94 -11.21
N ASN A 132 8.42 -4.71 -11.36
CA ASN A 132 8.21 -3.78 -10.25
C ASN A 132 6.81 -3.99 -9.65
N LYS A 133 6.69 -4.94 -8.71
CA LYS A 133 5.39 -5.29 -8.12
C LYS A 133 4.95 -4.33 -7.04
N ILE A 134 5.79 -4.07 -6.02
CA ILE A 134 5.43 -3.19 -4.89
C ILE A 134 6.48 -2.11 -4.69
N ARG A 135 6.00 -0.87 -4.50
CA ARG A 135 6.79 0.24 -4.00
C ARG A 135 6.35 0.64 -2.60
N PHE A 136 7.31 0.73 -1.69
CA PHE A 136 7.14 1.33 -0.37
C PHE A 136 7.74 2.73 -0.31
N GLN A 137 7.13 3.61 0.49
CA GLN A 137 7.58 4.98 0.74
C GLN A 137 8.46 5.09 1.99
N TRP A 138 8.21 4.27 3.02
CA TRP A 138 8.97 4.22 4.28
C TRP A 138 8.73 2.90 5.03
N GLU A 139 9.54 2.64 6.06
CA GLU A 139 9.29 1.51 6.99
C GLU A 139 7.92 1.65 7.67
N HIS A 140 7.23 0.53 7.92
CA HIS A 140 5.89 0.48 8.56
C HIS A 140 4.73 1.07 7.75
N GLU A 141 4.89 1.29 6.45
CA GLU A 141 3.84 1.89 5.61
C GLU A 141 2.59 0.99 5.45
N THR A 142 2.73 -0.13 4.74
CA THR A 142 1.62 -1.01 4.36
C THR A 142 2.03 -2.47 4.52
N ILE A 143 1.08 -3.31 4.94
CA ILE A 143 1.19 -4.76 4.97
C ILE A 143 0.30 -5.31 3.86
N TRP A 144 0.92 -5.99 2.90
CA TRP A 144 0.22 -6.70 1.85
C TRP A 144 0.04 -8.16 2.24
N ILE A 145 -1.20 -8.61 2.34
CA ILE A 145 -1.54 -9.98 2.71
C ILE A 145 -1.84 -10.73 1.41
N ASP A 146 -0.92 -11.59 0.98
CA ASP A 146 -1.10 -12.43 -0.19
C ASP A 146 -1.92 -13.66 0.19
N ALA A 147 -3.20 -13.66 -0.15
CA ALA A 147 -4.12 -14.69 0.32
C ALA A 147 -3.98 -16.02 -0.43
N ASP A 148 -3.45 -16.01 -1.67
CA ASP A 148 -3.44 -17.19 -2.54
C ASP A 148 -2.10 -17.47 -3.23
N GLY A 149 -1.08 -16.64 -2.98
CA GLY A 149 0.26 -16.80 -3.53
C GLY A 149 0.44 -16.16 -4.90
N SER A 150 -0.57 -15.47 -5.42
CA SER A 150 -0.47 -14.79 -6.73
C SER A 150 0.50 -13.61 -6.73
N LEU A 151 0.80 -13.01 -5.57
CA LEU A 151 1.79 -11.94 -5.45
C LEU A 151 3.21 -12.48 -5.23
N THR A 152 3.36 -13.43 -4.32
CA THR A 152 4.64 -13.89 -3.72
C THR A 152 5.08 -15.29 -4.16
N GLY A 153 4.20 -16.05 -4.82
CA GLY A 153 4.40 -17.46 -5.15
C GLY A 153 3.98 -18.43 -4.05
N GLU A 154 3.59 -17.94 -2.87
CA GLU A 154 3.19 -18.76 -1.73
C GLU A 154 1.96 -18.17 -1.01
N PRO A 155 0.93 -18.97 -0.74
CA PRO A 155 -0.27 -18.47 -0.07
C PRO A 155 0.02 -18.06 1.38
N GLU A 156 -0.80 -17.13 1.88
CA GLU A 156 -0.77 -16.63 3.25
C GLU A 156 0.52 -15.89 3.66
N ALA A 157 1.38 -15.56 2.68
CA ALA A 157 2.56 -14.73 2.90
C ALA A 157 2.19 -13.24 3.09
N ASN A 158 3.06 -12.50 3.80
CA ASN A 158 2.92 -11.06 3.97
C ASN A 158 4.09 -10.34 3.29
N VAL A 159 3.82 -9.29 2.52
CA VAL A 159 4.85 -8.40 1.99
C VAL A 159 4.82 -7.09 2.77
N VAL A 160 5.96 -6.74 3.37
CA VAL A 160 6.13 -5.56 4.22
C VAL A 160 7.42 -4.82 3.87
N PRO A 161 7.55 -3.52 4.21
CA PRO A 161 8.86 -2.88 4.21
C PRO A 161 9.83 -3.66 5.10
N THR A 162 11.06 -3.83 4.65
CA THR A 162 12.11 -4.43 5.48
C THR A 162 12.40 -3.51 6.65
N MET A 163 12.48 -4.07 7.84
CA MET A 163 12.74 -3.35 9.09
C MET A 163 13.53 -4.26 10.04
N GLY A 164 14.28 -3.68 10.97
CA GLY A 164 15.18 -4.44 11.84
C GLY A 164 14.52 -5.33 12.89
N ILE A 165 13.19 -5.39 12.94
CA ILE A 165 12.41 -6.26 13.84
C ILE A 165 11.83 -7.49 13.14
N LEU A 166 12.13 -7.71 11.86
CA LEU A 166 11.67 -8.88 11.11
C LEU A 166 12.56 -10.11 11.39
N PRO A 167 11.97 -11.30 11.56
CA PRO A 167 12.72 -12.55 11.67
C PRO A 167 13.46 -12.85 10.36
N THR A 168 14.79 -12.98 10.41
CA THR A 168 15.62 -13.16 9.21
C THR A 168 15.54 -14.54 8.58
N ASP A 169 15.07 -15.54 9.33
CA ASP A 169 14.84 -16.92 8.86
C ASP A 169 13.53 -17.06 8.06
N SER A 170 12.58 -16.16 8.29
CA SER A 170 11.21 -16.26 7.79
C SER A 170 10.81 -15.07 6.91
N CYS A 171 11.54 -13.96 6.95
CA CYS A 171 11.37 -12.80 6.09
C CYS A 171 12.59 -12.60 5.19
N THR A 172 12.39 -12.56 3.88
CA THR A 172 13.46 -12.39 2.89
C THR A 172 13.17 -11.20 1.98
N GLN A 173 14.17 -10.36 1.76
CA GLN A 173 14.07 -9.26 0.81
C GLN A 173 13.94 -9.78 -0.62
N GLU A 174 13.05 -9.19 -1.40
CA GLU A 174 12.90 -9.54 -2.82
C GLU A 174 12.91 -8.29 -3.70
N ALA A 175 13.59 -8.39 -4.86
CA ALA A 175 13.77 -7.28 -5.79
C ALA A 175 12.44 -6.73 -6.31
N ALA A 176 11.46 -7.61 -6.55
CA ALA A 176 10.13 -7.23 -7.07
C ALA A 176 9.34 -6.32 -6.11
N PHE A 177 9.69 -6.30 -4.83
CA PHE A 177 9.05 -5.46 -3.80
C PHE A 177 9.97 -4.34 -3.29
N SER A 178 11.11 -4.14 -3.97
CA SER A 178 12.18 -3.21 -3.57
C SER A 178 12.41 -2.12 -4.62
N VAL A 179 11.32 -1.61 -5.20
CA VAL A 179 11.35 -0.56 -6.24
C VAL A 179 12.02 0.71 -5.73
N THR A 180 11.74 1.10 -4.48
CA THR A 180 12.47 2.17 -3.79
C THR A 180 13.72 1.57 -3.15
N LYS A 181 14.91 1.88 -3.68
CA LYS A 181 16.19 1.30 -3.20
C LYS A 181 16.42 1.44 -1.68
N ASN A 182 15.99 2.56 -1.09
CA ASN A 182 16.19 2.84 0.33
C ASN A 182 15.08 2.29 1.24
N VAL A 183 14.03 1.71 0.66
CA VAL A 183 12.90 1.11 1.40
C VAL A 183 12.57 -0.25 0.76
N PRO A 184 13.46 -1.24 0.90
CA PRO A 184 13.29 -2.55 0.28
C PRO A 184 12.12 -3.32 0.91
N GLY A 185 11.44 -4.15 0.13
CA GLY A 185 10.35 -5.01 0.59
C GLY A 185 10.82 -6.42 0.93
N SER A 186 10.27 -6.99 1.99
CA SER A 186 10.48 -8.37 2.42
C SER A 186 9.20 -9.19 2.33
N VAL A 187 9.34 -10.43 1.87
CA VAL A 187 8.30 -11.47 1.94
C VAL A 187 8.50 -12.26 3.23
N CYS A 188 7.52 -12.19 4.10
CA CYS A 188 7.44 -12.89 5.38
C CYS A 188 6.52 -14.11 5.24
N ARG A 189 7.13 -15.29 5.28
CA ARG A 189 6.47 -16.60 5.14
C ARG A 189 6.11 -17.16 6.51
N GLY A 190 4.98 -17.87 6.59
CA GLY A 190 4.45 -18.42 7.83
C GLY A 190 3.54 -17.46 8.61
N ALA A 191 2.98 -17.97 9.71
CA ALA A 191 1.94 -17.29 10.49
C ALA A 191 2.51 -16.14 11.34
N MET A 192 2.77 -14.99 10.72
CA MET A 192 3.19 -13.77 11.42
C MET A 192 2.03 -12.87 11.77
N LYS A 193 2.07 -12.27 12.97
CA LYS A 193 1.09 -11.28 13.41
C LYS A 193 1.74 -9.91 13.50
N PHE A 194 1.34 -9.01 12.62
CA PHE A 194 1.78 -7.62 12.65
C PHE A 194 0.87 -6.79 13.55
N LEU A 195 1.42 -6.17 14.58
CA LEU A 195 0.70 -5.22 15.43
C LEU A 195 0.89 -3.80 14.92
N ARG A 196 -0.22 -3.07 14.75
CA ARG A 196 -0.18 -1.63 14.51
C ARG A 196 -0.22 -0.91 15.85
N VAL A 197 0.85 -0.21 16.21
CA VAL A 197 0.94 0.54 17.47
C VAL A 197 0.90 2.03 17.20
N ALA A 198 -0.14 2.71 17.68
CA ALA A 198 -0.21 4.17 17.69
C ALA A 198 -0.02 4.68 19.10
N VAL A 199 0.90 5.63 19.30
CA VAL A 199 1.03 6.33 20.58
C VAL A 199 0.56 7.77 20.40
N THR A 200 -0.37 8.16 21.25
CA THR A 200 -1.00 9.50 21.27
C THR A 200 -0.99 9.98 22.71
N ASN A 201 -0.59 11.22 22.97
CA ASN A 201 -0.57 11.83 24.31
C ASN A 201 0.21 11.00 25.35
N PRO A 202 1.55 10.99 25.26
CA PRO A 202 2.39 10.24 26.19
C PRO A 202 2.26 10.68 27.63
N SER A 203 2.60 9.76 28.51
CA SER A 203 3.07 10.10 29.84
C SER A 203 4.37 9.36 30.14
N PRO A 204 5.41 10.03 30.68
CA PRO A 204 5.46 11.46 31.01
C PRO A 204 5.60 12.36 29.77
N SER A 205 5.30 13.65 29.92
CA SER A 205 5.37 14.66 28.83
C SER A 205 6.78 14.84 28.26
N SER A 206 7.82 14.41 28.96
CA SER A 206 9.20 14.40 28.46
C SER A 206 9.42 13.47 27.24
N LEU A 207 8.47 12.57 26.96
CA LEU A 207 8.47 11.75 25.76
C LEU A 207 7.97 12.49 24.51
N LEU A 208 7.36 13.68 24.67
CA LEU A 208 6.94 14.51 23.53
C LEU A 208 8.17 14.88 22.68
N GLY A 209 8.05 14.75 21.36
CA GLY A 209 9.13 15.10 20.44
C GLY A 209 10.29 14.10 20.39
N LYS A 210 10.11 12.88 20.92
CA LYS A 210 11.12 11.82 20.88
C LYS A 210 10.80 10.79 19.82
N ASP A 211 11.85 10.23 19.22
CA ASP A 211 11.75 9.08 18.34
C ASP A 211 11.22 7.87 19.11
N LEU A 212 10.42 7.06 18.44
CA LEU A 212 9.95 5.79 18.98
C LEU A 212 10.90 4.68 18.51
N VAL A 213 11.50 3.98 19.45
CA VAL A 213 12.27 2.75 19.19
C VAL A 213 11.45 1.56 19.61
N VAL A 214 11.21 0.63 18.69
CA VAL A 214 10.52 -0.63 18.96
C VAL A 214 11.51 -1.76 18.76
N SER A 215 11.64 -2.65 19.73
CA SER A 215 12.53 -3.80 19.66
C SER A 215 11.84 -5.09 20.07
N ASN A 216 12.34 -6.20 19.52
CA ASN A 216 11.97 -7.56 19.87
C ASN A 216 13.23 -8.45 19.81
N ASP A 217 13.05 -9.77 19.90
CA ASP A 217 14.16 -10.73 19.89
C ASP A 217 14.97 -10.74 18.59
N PHE A 218 14.45 -10.16 17.49
CA PHE A 218 15.12 -10.10 16.19
C PHE A 218 15.93 -8.81 15.99
N GLY A 219 15.61 -7.74 16.73
CA GLY A 219 16.33 -6.48 16.65
C GLY A 219 15.47 -5.27 17.00
N ALA A 220 15.72 -4.15 16.34
CA ALA A 220 15.06 -2.88 16.61
C ALA A 220 14.75 -2.11 15.31
N THR A 221 13.73 -1.27 15.36
CA THR A 221 13.36 -0.31 14.32
C THR A 221 13.14 1.05 14.95
N HIS A 222 13.37 2.09 14.15
CA HIS A 222 13.34 3.49 14.58
C HIS A 222 12.26 4.23 13.80
N ILE A 223 11.35 4.86 14.53
CA ILE A 223 10.27 5.67 13.96
C ILE A 223 10.55 7.12 14.37
N PRO A 224 11.01 7.98 13.44
CA PRO A 224 11.40 9.34 13.76
C PRO A 224 10.19 10.19 14.17
N TYR A 225 10.40 11.10 15.11
CA TYR A 225 9.40 12.12 15.41
C TYR A 225 9.26 13.12 14.26
N LEU A 226 8.01 13.49 13.94
CA LEU A 226 7.70 14.57 13.01
C LEU A 226 6.82 15.64 13.68
N MET A 227 7.27 16.90 13.59
CA MET A 227 6.41 18.05 13.90
C MET A 227 5.55 18.37 12.67
N LEU A 228 4.23 18.25 12.78
CA LEU A 228 3.29 18.62 11.71
C LEU A 228 2.46 19.86 12.13
N HIS A 229 2.44 20.88 11.27
CA HIS A 229 1.82 22.20 11.51
C HIS A 229 0.28 22.17 11.76
N TRP A 230 -0.15 22.91 12.80
CA TRP A 230 -1.40 23.67 13.11
C TRP A 230 -2.84 23.23 12.72
N TRP A 231 -3.10 22.20 11.90
CA TRP A 231 -4.48 21.91 11.40
C TRP A 231 -5.06 20.53 11.79
N CYS A 232 -4.68 19.98 12.95
CA CYS A 232 -5.05 18.61 13.36
C CYS A 232 -6.29 18.49 14.28
N TRP A 233 -7.30 19.36 14.14
CA TRP A 233 -8.47 19.32 15.03
C TRP A 233 -9.65 18.44 14.59
N LEU A 234 -9.63 17.84 13.40
CA LEU A 234 -10.75 17.01 12.94
C LEU A 234 -10.21 15.75 12.23
N ASP A 235 -10.69 14.60 12.69
CA ASP A 235 -10.54 13.24 12.15
C ASP A 235 -9.40 12.38 12.73
N GLY A 236 -9.77 11.64 13.78
CA GLY A 236 -8.96 10.60 14.41
C GLY A 236 -8.73 9.39 13.53
N ALA A 237 -7.46 9.11 13.25
CA ALA A 237 -6.83 7.79 13.14
C ALA A 237 -5.35 7.98 12.75
N CYS A 238 -4.48 8.24 13.72
CA CYS A 238 -3.04 8.33 13.46
C CYS A 238 -2.27 7.45 14.44
N LEU A 239 -1.37 6.59 13.93
CA LEU A 239 -0.04 6.56 14.52
C LEU A 239 0.45 7.98 14.35
N HIS A 240 0.43 8.79 15.40
CA HIS A 240 1.32 9.93 15.66
C HIS A 240 0.74 10.81 16.76
N TRP A 241 1.68 11.47 17.43
CA TRP A 241 1.50 12.29 18.59
C TRP A 241 0.95 13.65 18.15
N CYS A 242 -0.34 13.87 18.38
CA CYS A 242 -0.89 15.22 18.37
C CYS A 242 -1.01 15.71 19.82
N HIS A 243 -0.37 16.85 20.11
CA HIS A 243 -0.70 17.67 21.27
C HIS A 243 -2.14 18.19 21.09
N LEU A 244 -2.90 18.27 22.17
CA LEU A 244 -4.19 18.97 22.23
C LEU A 244 -4.02 20.44 21.82
#